data_AF-A0A9Q2KS31-F1
#
_entry.id   AF-A0A9Q2KS31-F1
#
_cell.length_a   1.000
_cell.length_b   1.000
_cell.length_c   1.000
_cell.angle_alpha   90.00
_cell.angle_beta   90.00
_cell.angle_gamma   90.00
#
_symmetry.space_group_name_H-M   'P 1'
#
loop_
_entity.id
_entity.type
_entity.pdbx_description
1 polymer ?
#
loop_
_entity_poly.entity_id
_entity_poly.type
_entity_poly.pdbx_seq_one_letter_code
_entity_poly.pdbx_strand_id
1 'polypeptide(L)'
;MCTSTSSVFESSWSKPYSDRGIRKILEKYSKLAGMTKNISPHVLRHFLFTWLKKKGIDDALIQPYSGHETRQSLEIYSKLSLADAQEVYDDNIKDFPI
;
A
#
# COMPACT_ATOMS: atom_id res chain seq x y z
N MET A 1 -11.27 -24.52 19.98
CA MET A 1 -11.70 -23.12 19.82
C MET A 1 -11.45 -22.73 18.37
N CYS A 2 -12.49 -22.61 17.55
CA CYS A 2 -12.36 -22.22 16.15
C CYS A 2 -12.06 -20.72 16.07
N THR A 3 -10.87 -20.34 15.63
CA THR A 3 -10.55 -18.96 15.32
C THR A 3 -11.16 -18.62 13.96
N SER A 4 -12.35 -18.04 13.97
CA SER A 4 -12.91 -17.36 12.80
C SER A 4 -12.03 -16.15 12.50
N THR A 5 -11.00 -16.31 11.66
CA THR A 5 -10.20 -15.20 11.16
C THR A 5 -11.08 -14.37 10.21
N SER A 6 -11.81 -13.41 10.77
CA SER A 6 -12.61 -12.44 10.02
C SER A 6 -11.68 -11.69 9.07
N SER A 7 -11.82 -11.93 7.78
CA SER A 7 -11.03 -11.21 6.79
C SER A 7 -11.61 -9.82 6.63
N VAL A 8 -10.76 -8.79 6.64
CA VAL A 8 -11.20 -7.39 6.45
C VAL A 8 -11.85 -7.18 5.08
N PHE A 9 -11.37 -7.92 4.06
CA PHE A 9 -11.92 -7.88 2.71
C PHE A 9 -12.37 -9.27 2.26
N GLU A 10 -13.66 -9.39 1.94
CA GLU A 10 -14.28 -10.61 1.46
C GLU A 10 -14.75 -10.48 0.00
N SER A 11 -14.58 -11.57 -0.74
CA SER A 11 -15.21 -11.75 -2.04
C SER A 11 -16.71 -12.01 -1.91
N SER A 12 -17.44 -11.99 -3.03
CA SER A 12 -18.88 -12.29 -3.08
C SER A 12 -19.26 -13.70 -2.59
N TRP A 13 -18.27 -14.55 -2.30
CA TRP A 13 -18.42 -15.90 -1.78
C TRP A 13 -18.12 -16.00 -0.28
N SER A 14 -18.02 -14.86 0.43
CA SER A 14 -17.59 -14.77 1.83
C SER A 14 -16.26 -15.48 2.11
N LYS A 15 -15.37 -15.40 1.13
CA LYS A 15 -13.99 -15.92 1.22
C LYS A 15 -13.00 -14.78 1.05
N PRO A 16 -11.80 -14.87 1.65
CA PRO A 16 -10.74 -13.90 1.44
C PRO A 16 -10.46 -13.71 -0.06
N TYR A 17 -10.11 -12.49 -0.46
CA TYR A 17 -9.66 -12.26 -1.82
C TYR A 17 -8.37 -13.03 -2.11
N SER A 18 -8.32 -13.66 -3.29
CA SER A 18 -7.05 -14.14 -3.83
C SER A 18 -6.28 -13.00 -4.49
N ASP A 19 -4.96 -13.12 -4.56
CA ASP A 19 -4.09 -12.18 -5.28
C ASP A 19 -4.56 -11.93 -6.71
N ARG A 20 -5.01 -12.99 -7.38
CA ARG A 20 -5.57 -12.90 -8.74
C ARG A 20 -6.88 -12.11 -8.77
N GLY A 21 -7.72 -12.24 -7.74
CA GLY A 21 -8.95 -11.47 -7.57
C GLY A 21 -8.67 -9.98 -7.45
N ILE A 22 -7.74 -9.61 -6.57
CA ILE A 22 -7.32 -8.21 -6.39
C ILE A 22 -6.75 -7.63 -7.68
N ARG A 23 -5.88 -8.38 -8.39
CA ARG A 23 -5.35 -7.95 -9.70
C ARG A 23 -6.48 -7.67 -10.69
N LYS A 24 -7.43 -8.58 -10.86
CA LYS A 24 -8.57 -8.39 -11.77
C LYS A 24 -9.42 -7.17 -11.42
N ILE A 25 -9.63 -6.91 -10.13
CA ILE A 25 -10.35 -5.73 -9.66
C ILE A 25 -9.61 -4.47 -10.09
N LEU A 26 -8.30 -4.41 -9.85
CA LEU A 26 -7.47 -3.27 -10.21
C LEU A 26 -7.44 -3.03 -11.72
N GLU A 27 -7.30 -4.10 -12.52
CA GLU A 27 -7.34 -4.03 -13.99
C GLU A 27 -8.71 -3.54 -14.51
N LYS A 28 -9.81 -3.95 -13.86
CA LYS A 28 -11.16 -3.49 -14.22
C LYS A 28 -11.27 -1.99 -14.00
N TYR A 29 -10.87 -1.50 -12.83
CA TYR A 29 -10.99 -0.08 -12.49
C TYR A 29 -10.02 0.80 -13.25
N SER A 30 -8.81 0.33 -13.56
CA SER A 30 -7.87 1.08 -14.40
C SER A 30 -8.43 1.31 -15.81
N LYS A 31 -9.10 0.30 -16.38
CA LYS A 31 -9.78 0.43 -17.69
C LYS A 31 -10.95 1.40 -17.62
N LEU A 32 -11.76 1.34 -16.57
CA LEU A 32 -12.89 2.26 -16.37
C LEU A 32 -12.43 3.71 -16.19
N ALA A 33 -11.27 3.93 -15.57
CA ALA A 33 -10.63 5.24 -15.44
C ALA A 33 -9.96 5.73 -16.74
N GLY A 34 -10.07 4.99 -17.85
CA GLY A 34 -9.47 5.37 -19.13
C GLY A 34 -7.94 5.25 -19.17
N MET A 35 -7.34 4.53 -18.21
CA MET A 35 -5.89 4.38 -18.13
C MET A 35 -5.41 3.39 -19.20
N THR A 36 -4.49 3.83 -20.05
CA THR A 36 -3.92 3.01 -21.13
C THR A 36 -2.93 1.97 -20.64
N LYS A 37 -2.37 2.15 -19.45
CA LYS A 37 -1.41 1.24 -18.83
C LYS A 37 -2.11 0.26 -17.89
N ASN A 38 -1.68 -1.00 -17.93
CA ASN A 38 -2.17 -2.00 -16.98
C ASN A 38 -1.55 -1.73 -15.60
N ILE A 39 -2.40 -1.53 -14.58
CA ILE A 39 -1.93 -1.22 -13.22
C ILE A 39 -2.03 -2.49 -12.41
N SER A 40 -0.87 -3.00 -11.98
CA SER A 40 -0.78 -4.10 -11.02
C SER A 40 -0.58 -3.56 -9.60
N PRO A 41 -0.88 -4.36 -8.55
CA PRO A 41 -0.64 -3.94 -7.17
C PRO A 41 0.81 -3.51 -6.90
N HIS A 42 1.77 -4.15 -7.57
CA HIS A 42 3.19 -3.80 -7.45
C HIS A 42 3.52 -2.46 -8.13
N VAL A 43 2.93 -2.18 -9.30
CA VAL A 43 3.10 -0.90 -10.00
C VAL A 43 2.46 0.24 -9.20
N LEU A 44 1.28 0.01 -8.64
CA LEU A 44 0.59 0.96 -7.77
C LEU A 44 1.44 1.30 -6.53
N ARG A 45 1.99 0.28 -5.86
CA ARG A 45 2.90 0.46 -4.72
C ARG A 45 4.14 1.27 -5.08
N HIS A 46 4.75 0.97 -6.23
CA HIS A 46 5.92 1.70 -6.69
C HIS A 46 5.60 3.16 -7.02
N PHE A 47 4.46 3.42 -7.66
CA PHE A 47 3.99 4.78 -7.94
C PHE A 47 3.77 5.56 -6.64
N LEU A 48 3.13 4.95 -5.64
CA LEU A 48 2.93 5.55 -4.32
C LEU A 48 4.25 5.93 -3.66
N PHE A 49 5.23 5.04 -3.60
CA PHE A 49 6.53 5.37 -2.99
C PHE A 49 7.30 6.43 -3.76
N THR A 50 7.29 6.36 -5.08
CA THR A 50 7.92 7.38 -5.92
C THR A 50 7.26 8.74 -5.72
N TRP A 51 5.94 8.77 -5.54
CA TRP A 51 5.18 9.99 -5.30
C TRP A 51 5.43 10.56 -3.90
N LEU A 52 5.43 9.73 -2.85
CA LEU A 52 5.77 10.13 -1.49
C LEU A 52 7.19 10.70 -1.42
N LYS A 53 8.15 10.06 -2.09
CA LYS A 53 9.52 10.57 -2.21
C LYS A 53 9.59 11.92 -2.92
N LYS A 54 8.79 12.12 -3.98
CA LYS A 54 8.70 13.42 -4.69
C LYS A 54 8.10 14.54 -3.83
N LYS A 55 7.25 14.21 -2.85
CA LYS A 55 6.71 15.16 -1.86
C LYS A 55 7.74 15.56 -0.78
N GLY A 56 8.95 14.98 -0.81
CA GLY A 56 10.01 15.29 0.14
C GLY A 56 9.95 14.46 1.42
N ILE A 57 9.17 13.38 1.43
CA ILE A 57 9.13 12.44 2.55
C ILE A 57 10.42 11.62 2.54
N ASP A 58 11.08 11.56 3.70
CA ASP A 58 12.32 10.81 3.87
C ASP A 58 12.10 9.32 3.55
N ASP A 59 13.05 8.70 2.85
CA ASP A 59 13.06 7.28 2.56
C ASP A 59 12.93 6.44 3.85
N ALA A 60 13.43 6.97 4.98
CA ALA A 60 13.30 6.38 6.31
C ALA A 60 11.84 6.28 6.81
N LEU A 61 10.96 7.21 6.42
CA LEU A 61 9.54 7.23 6.75
C LEU A 61 8.70 6.35 5.81
N ILE A 62 9.18 6.14 4.58
CA ILE A 62 8.48 5.33 3.55
C ILE A 62 8.84 3.83 3.69
N GLN A 63 10.01 3.53 4.28
CA GLN A 63 10.52 2.17 4.45
C GLN A 63 9.55 1.22 5.16
N PRO A 64 8.82 1.62 6.23
CA PRO A 64 7.82 0.79 6.88
C PRO A 64 6.72 0.31 5.93
N TYR A 65 6.28 1.19 5.03
CA TYR A 65 5.24 0.88 4.06
C TYR A 65 5.74 -0.04 2.93
N SER A 66 7.07 -0.15 2.74
CA SER A 66 7.72 -0.95 1.68
C SER A 66 7.72 -2.46 1.91
N GLY A 67 7.54 -2.93 3.16
CA GLY A 67 7.38 -4.35 3.47
C GLY A 67 8.62 -5.23 3.25
N HIS A 68 9.82 -4.64 3.17
CA HIS A 68 11.06 -5.40 3.10
C HIS A 68 11.50 -5.88 4.50
N GLU A 69 11.34 -7.18 4.74
CA GLU A 69 11.80 -7.92 5.93
C GLU A 69 13.34 -8.10 6.01
N THR A 70 14.13 -7.38 5.21
CA THR A 70 15.59 -7.42 5.33
C THR A 70 16.02 -6.54 6.50
N ARG A 71 16.37 -7.19 7.62
CA ARG A 71 16.94 -6.77 8.94
C ARG A 71 17.63 -5.39 9.10
N GLN A 72 17.96 -4.65 8.05
CA GLN A 72 18.50 -3.27 8.13
C GLN A 72 17.47 -2.20 8.52
N SER A 73 16.17 -2.50 8.45
CA SER A 73 15.08 -1.54 8.71
C SER A 73 14.71 -1.38 10.20
N LEU A 74 15.04 -2.36 11.06
CA LEU A 74 14.69 -2.31 12.50
C LEU A 74 15.37 -1.15 13.26
N GLU A 75 16.56 -0.72 12.83
CA GLU A 75 17.25 0.43 13.44
C GLU A 75 16.59 1.77 13.11
N ILE A 76 15.94 1.87 11.95
CA ILE A 76 15.19 3.06 11.51
C ILE A 76 13.87 3.15 12.28
N TYR A 77 13.16 2.02 12.44
CA TYR A 77 11.95 1.92 13.29
C TYR A 77 12.16 2.34 14.75
N SER A 78 13.39 2.22 15.27
CA SER A 78 13.70 2.62 16.66
C SER A 78 13.88 4.13 16.81
N LYS A 79 14.35 4.82 15.77
CA LYS A 79 14.63 6.26 15.78
C LYS A 79 13.44 7.11 15.35
N LEU A 80 12.59 6.57 14.48
CA LEU A 80 11.36 7.21 14.01
C LEU A 80 10.19 6.58 14.74
N SER A 81 9.43 7.37 15.49
CA SER A 81 8.21 6.83 16.09
C SER A 81 7.25 6.45 14.95
N LEU A 82 6.60 5.29 15.06
CA LEU A 82 5.56 4.87 14.11
C LEU A 82 4.45 5.94 13.95
N ALA A 83 4.25 6.77 14.97
CA ALA A 83 3.31 7.89 14.94
C ALA A 83 3.73 8.97 13.94
N ASP A 84 5.01 9.35 13.90
CA ASP A 84 5.52 10.38 13.00
C ASP A 84 5.41 9.94 11.52
N ALA A 85 5.70 8.66 11.24
CA ALA A 85 5.54 8.11 9.90
C ALA A 85 4.07 8.05 9.44
N GLN A 86 3.17 7.72 10.36
CA GLN A 86 1.75 7.65 10.08
C GLN A 86 1.14 9.04 9.83
N GLU A 87 1.50 10.04 10.64
CA GLU A 87 1.04 11.43 10.47
C GLU A 87 1.46 11.99 9.12
N VAL A 88 2.72 11.83 8.73
CA VAL A 88 3.23 12.30 7.43
C VAL A 88 2.54 11.58 6.27
N TYR A 89 2.27 10.28 6.40
CA TYR A 89 1.49 9.54 5.40
C TYR A 89 0.06 10.09 5.27
N ASP A 90 -0.65 10.24 6.39
CA ASP A 90 -2.04 10.67 6.44
C ASP A 90 -2.24 12.11 5.94
N ASP A 91 -1.25 12.99 6.14
CA ASP A 91 -1.29 14.34 5.61
C ASP A 91 -1.07 14.41 4.11
N ASN A 92 -0.13 13.60 3.60
CA ASN A 92 0.19 13.64 2.17
C ASN A 92 -0.83 12.88 1.34
N ILE A 93 -1.40 11.77 1.82
CA ILE A 93 -2.32 10.94 1.01
C ILE A 93 -3.55 11.73 0.50
N LYS A 94 -3.91 12.83 1.16
CA LYS A 94 -4.99 13.75 0.76
C LYS A 94 -4.74 14.43 -0.60
N ASP A 95 -3.48 14.66 -0.96
CA ASP A 95 -3.05 15.30 -2.21
C ASP A 95 -2.76 14.30 -3.34
N PHE A 96 -3.01 13.01 -3.11
CA PHE A 96 -2.65 11.98 -4.07
C PHE A 96 -3.44 12.16 -5.37
N PRO A 97 -2.77 12.30 -6.53
CA PRO A 97 -3.45 12.51 -7.80
C PRO A 97 -4.19 11.23 -8.20
N ILE A 98 -5.52 11.28 -8.17
CA ILE A 98 -6.43 10.24 -8.68
C ILE A 98 -6.67 10.46 -10.17
#